data_AF-A0AA41KA76-F1
#
_entry.id   AF-A0AA41KA76-F1
#
_cell.length_a   1.000
_cell.length_b   1.000
_cell.length_c   1.000
_cell.angle_alpha   90.00
_cell.angle_beta   90.00
_cell.angle_gamma   90.00
#
_symmetry.space_group_name_H-M   'P 1'
#
loop_
_entity.id
_entity.type
_entity.pdbx_description
1 polymer ?
#
loop_
_entity_poly.entity_id
_entity_poly.type
_entity_poly.pdbx_seq_one_letter_code
_entity_poly.pdbx_strand_id
1 'polypeptide(L)'
;METGKETSMYTVSNHAKERYAERCKDRDSRLEITAYVAEHSQRIEEEINRMLRYGKRVYTGRTEGGKDRVPKEVYVNGLWILLANAENHNVITLYRVDLGCGPDLDKLYVERMVQRLEEAQGRLEETRRKTEEQNRAYQAILQEGEGQIQEYQERIRLLKEM
;
A
#
# COMPACT_ATOMS: atom_id res chain seq x y z
N MET A 1 -1.76 20.88 -2.72
CA MET A 1 -0.36 20.70 -3.16
C MET A 1 -0.15 19.22 -3.39
N GLU A 2 -0.27 18.79 -4.64
CA GLU A 2 0.06 17.41 -5.02
C GLU A 2 1.56 17.23 -4.83
N THR A 3 1.95 16.39 -3.87
CA THR A 3 3.33 15.96 -3.74
C THR A 3 3.65 15.11 -4.97
N GLY A 4 4.35 15.73 -5.93
CA GLY A 4 4.98 15.01 -7.03
C GLY A 4 5.82 13.89 -6.43
N LYS A 5 5.35 12.65 -6.55
CA LYS A 5 6.12 11.47 -6.18
C LYS A 5 7.31 11.39 -7.15
N GLU A 6 8.45 11.89 -6.74
CA GLU A 6 9.72 11.32 -7.18
C GLU A 6 9.71 9.86 -6.73
N THR A 7 9.20 8.99 -7.60
CA THR A 7 9.28 7.55 -7.37
C THR A 7 10.73 7.20 -7.62
N SER A 8 11.46 6.94 -6.53
CA SER A 8 12.79 6.34 -6.58
C SER A 8 12.74 5.13 -7.51
N MET A 9 13.69 5.03 -8.42
CA MET A 9 13.78 3.92 -9.36
C MET A 9 13.94 2.62 -8.56
N TYR A 10 13.02 1.68 -8.72
CA TYR A 10 13.08 0.39 -8.05
C TYR A 10 14.12 -0.48 -8.74
N THR A 11 14.89 -1.19 -7.93
CA THR A 11 15.65 -2.33 -8.41
C THR A 11 14.67 -3.43 -8.83
N VAL A 12 15.01 -4.19 -9.87
CA VAL A 12 14.15 -5.29 -10.36
C VAL A 12 14.87 -6.60 -10.16
N SER A 13 14.29 -7.48 -9.35
CA SER A 13 14.84 -8.81 -9.13
C SER A 13 14.91 -9.63 -10.43
N ASN A 14 15.87 -10.55 -10.50
CA ASN A 14 15.96 -11.49 -11.63
C ASN A 14 14.65 -12.28 -11.80
N HIS A 15 13.99 -12.64 -10.70
CA HIS A 15 12.70 -13.30 -10.75
C HIS A 15 11.63 -12.45 -11.47
N ALA A 16 11.55 -11.15 -11.16
CA ALA A 16 10.63 -10.25 -11.85
C ALA A 16 10.98 -10.11 -13.34
N LYS A 17 12.27 -10.05 -13.71
CA LYS A 17 12.70 -9.99 -15.12
C LYS A 17 12.30 -11.25 -15.90
N GLU A 18 12.51 -12.44 -15.31
CA GLU A 18 12.10 -13.71 -15.90
C GLU A 18 10.58 -13.77 -16.10
N ARG A 19 9.80 -13.38 -15.08
CA ARG A 19 8.33 -13.32 -15.19
C ARG A 19 7.85 -12.31 -16.23
N TYR A 20 8.56 -11.20 -16.40
CA TYR A 20 8.27 -10.24 -17.47
C TYR A 20 8.49 -10.86 -18.85
N ALA A 21 9.63 -11.52 -19.06
CA ALA A 21 9.93 -12.18 -20.34
C ALA A 21 8.92 -13.28 -20.66
N GLU A 22 8.58 -14.12 -19.68
CA GLU A 22 7.56 -15.17 -19.81
C GLU A 22 6.18 -14.59 -20.16
N ARG A 23 5.70 -13.60 -19.40
CA ARG A 23 4.28 -13.19 -19.42
C ARG A 23 3.96 -12.01 -20.33
N CYS A 24 4.93 -11.15 -20.60
CA CYS A 24 4.75 -9.96 -21.45
C CYS A 24 5.27 -10.16 -22.87
N LYS A 25 6.11 -11.18 -23.09
CA LYS A 25 6.76 -11.46 -24.38
C LYS A 25 6.55 -12.90 -24.84
N ASP A 26 5.66 -13.64 -24.18
CA ASP A 26 5.21 -14.99 -24.54
C ASP A 26 6.39 -15.93 -24.83
N ARG A 27 7.38 -15.92 -23.92
CA ARG A 27 8.55 -16.81 -23.99
C ARG A 27 8.29 -18.04 -23.14
N ASP A 28 8.27 -19.21 -23.77
CA ASP A 28 7.85 -20.45 -23.10
C ASP A 28 9.02 -21.28 -22.58
N SER A 29 10.17 -21.24 -23.23
CA SER A 29 11.32 -22.05 -22.84
C SER A 29 12.26 -21.31 -21.87
N ARG A 30 12.79 -22.04 -20.87
CA ARG A 30 13.72 -21.47 -19.89
C ARG A 30 14.96 -20.85 -20.57
N LEU A 31 15.43 -21.46 -21.66
CA LEU A 31 16.57 -20.95 -22.43
C LEU A 31 16.24 -19.63 -23.13
N GLU A 32 15.05 -19.52 -23.76
CA GLU A 32 14.59 -18.26 -24.35
C GLU A 32 14.39 -17.17 -23.31
N ILE A 33 13.80 -17.50 -22.16
CA ILE A 33 13.60 -16.55 -21.05
C ILE A 33 14.96 -16.00 -20.58
N THR A 34 15.91 -16.88 -20.30
CA THR A 34 17.25 -16.46 -19.82
C THR A 34 17.99 -15.64 -20.87
N ALA A 35 17.96 -16.06 -22.15
CA ALA A 35 18.61 -15.33 -23.24
C ALA A 35 17.98 -13.94 -23.41
N TYR A 36 16.65 -13.85 -23.42
CA TYR A 36 15.93 -12.60 -23.55
C TYR A 36 16.24 -11.64 -22.39
N VAL A 37 16.24 -12.13 -21.15
CA VAL A 37 16.59 -11.31 -19.98
C VAL A 37 18.03 -10.81 -20.05
N ALA A 38 18.97 -11.65 -20.49
CA ALA A 38 20.37 -11.25 -20.64
C ALA A 38 20.55 -10.14 -21.69
N GLU A 39 19.85 -10.26 -22.83
CA GLU A 39 19.93 -9.30 -23.93
C GLU A 39 19.17 -8.00 -23.64
N HIS A 40 18.05 -8.06 -22.91
CA HIS A 40 17.12 -6.93 -22.75
C HIS A 40 17.00 -6.42 -21.30
N SER A 41 17.91 -6.80 -20.40
CA SER A 41 17.80 -6.52 -18.95
C SER A 41 17.45 -5.06 -18.63
N GLN A 42 18.19 -4.10 -19.21
CA GLN A 42 17.97 -2.67 -18.94
C GLN A 42 16.59 -2.20 -19.41
N ARG A 43 16.15 -2.62 -20.59
CA ARG A 43 14.82 -2.30 -21.11
C ARG A 43 13.71 -2.87 -20.25
N ILE A 44 13.87 -4.11 -19.77
CA ILE A 44 12.92 -4.74 -18.85
C ILE A 44 12.80 -3.93 -17.56
N GLU A 45 13.93 -3.48 -17.00
CA GLU A 45 13.93 -2.63 -15.80
C GLU A 45 13.19 -1.31 -16.02
N GLU A 46 13.42 -0.64 -17.16
CA GLU A 46 12.75 0.60 -17.51
C GLU A 46 11.24 0.40 -17.70
N GLU A 47 10.82 -0.67 -18.38
CA GLU A 47 9.40 -0.98 -18.62
C GLU A 47 8.68 -1.32 -17.30
N ILE A 48 9.29 -2.09 -16.39
CA ILE A 48 8.74 -2.39 -15.07
C ILE A 48 8.67 -1.14 -14.18
N ASN A 49 9.72 -0.31 -14.17
CA ASN A 49 9.70 0.95 -13.42
C ASN A 49 8.65 1.91 -13.97
N ARG A 50 8.42 1.91 -15.29
CA ARG A 50 7.31 2.65 -15.91
C ARG A 50 5.95 2.14 -15.43
N MET A 51 5.78 0.82 -15.32
CA MET A 51 4.55 0.24 -14.77
C MET A 51 4.31 0.66 -13.32
N LEU A 52 5.35 0.74 -12.48
CA LEU A 52 5.25 1.27 -11.12
C LEU A 52 4.91 2.76 -11.10
N ARG A 53 5.60 3.56 -11.92
CA ARG A 53 5.45 5.02 -11.96
C ARG A 53 4.03 5.45 -12.35
N TYR A 54 3.44 4.79 -13.34
CA TYR A 54 2.07 5.08 -13.78
C TYR A 54 1.02 4.16 -13.14
N GLY A 55 1.47 3.19 -12.33
CA GLY A 55 0.61 2.29 -11.60
C GLY A 55 0.10 2.92 -10.30
N LYS A 56 -1.07 2.48 -9.87
CA LYS A 56 -1.66 2.89 -8.61
C LYS A 56 -1.19 1.98 -7.49
N ARG A 57 -0.58 2.54 -6.44
CA ARG A 57 -0.27 1.79 -5.22
C ARG A 57 -1.57 1.56 -4.44
N VAL A 58 -2.02 0.32 -4.36
CA VAL A 58 -3.29 -0.07 -3.70
C VAL A 58 -3.08 -0.60 -2.29
N TYR A 59 -1.86 -1.02 -1.94
CA TYR A 59 -1.53 -1.53 -0.62
C TYR A 59 -0.09 -1.19 -0.23
N THR A 60 0.10 -0.92 1.05
CA THR A 60 1.40 -0.89 1.73
C THR A 60 1.22 -1.45 3.13
N GLY A 61 2.05 -2.43 3.51
CA GLY A 61 1.95 -3.03 4.83
C GLY A 61 2.67 -4.37 4.93
N ARG A 62 2.74 -4.90 6.15
CA ARG A 62 3.31 -6.23 6.41
C ARG A 62 2.26 -7.29 6.11
N THR A 63 2.62 -8.35 5.39
CA THR A 63 1.78 -9.55 5.31
C THR A 63 1.88 -10.33 6.60
N GLU A 64 0.75 -10.56 7.29
CA GLU A 64 0.70 -11.45 8.44
C GLU A 64 0.97 -12.90 7.99
N GLY A 65 1.78 -13.64 8.76
CA GLY A 65 2.05 -15.07 8.53
C GLY A 65 3.21 -15.43 7.59
N GLY A 66 3.89 -14.45 6.96
CA GLY A 66 5.11 -14.72 6.19
C GLY A 66 6.35 -14.88 7.07
N LYS A 67 7.28 -15.79 6.70
CA LYS A 67 8.61 -15.91 7.33
C LYS A 67 9.35 -14.56 7.38
N ASP A 68 9.15 -13.76 6.34
CA ASP A 68 9.64 -12.39 6.25
C ASP A 68 8.51 -11.41 6.57
N ARG A 69 8.61 -10.75 7.72
CA ARG A 69 7.74 -9.63 8.16
C ARG A 69 8.01 -8.33 7.39
N VAL A 70 8.55 -8.43 6.19
CA VAL A 70 8.98 -7.29 5.41
C VAL A 70 7.75 -6.59 4.83
N PRO A 71 7.63 -5.27 4.97
CA PRO A 71 6.55 -4.50 4.37
C PRO A 71 6.57 -4.65 2.84
N LYS A 72 5.41 -4.94 2.27
CA LYS A 72 5.21 -5.09 0.83
C LYS A 72 4.33 -3.97 0.31
N GLU A 73 4.60 -3.56 -0.90
CA GLU A 73 3.76 -2.66 -1.67
C GLU A 73 3.15 -3.41 -2.85
N VAL A 74 1.88 -3.13 -3.13
CA VAL A 74 1.17 -3.66 -4.29
C VAL A 74 0.76 -2.51 -5.18
N TYR A 75 1.15 -2.61 -6.45
CA TYR A 75 0.81 -1.65 -7.50
C TYR A 75 -0.06 -2.33 -8.55
N VAL A 76 -1.05 -1.59 -9.06
CA VAL A 76 -1.93 -2.02 -10.15
C VAL A 76 -1.76 -1.07 -11.33
N ASN A 77 -1.45 -1.61 -12.50
CA ASN A 77 -1.33 -0.87 -13.76
C ASN A 77 -2.08 -1.61 -14.86
N GLY A 78 -3.31 -1.15 -15.15
CA GLY A 78 -4.22 -1.88 -16.03
C GLY A 78 -4.48 -3.29 -15.49
N LEU A 79 -4.13 -4.32 -16.26
CA LEU A 79 -4.23 -5.72 -15.85
C LEU A 79 -3.01 -6.24 -15.09
N TRP A 80 -1.96 -5.43 -14.95
CA TRP A 80 -0.71 -5.86 -14.30
C TRP A 80 -0.73 -5.52 -12.82
N ILE A 81 -0.37 -6.50 -12.01
CA ILE A 81 -0.15 -6.33 -10.58
C ILE A 81 1.33 -6.55 -10.30
N LEU A 82 1.96 -5.56 -9.65
CA LEU A 82 3.36 -5.58 -9.28
C LEU A 82 3.49 -5.64 -7.77
N LEU A 83 4.36 -6.53 -7.30
CA LEU A 83 4.69 -6.68 -5.89
C LEU A 83 6.12 -6.19 -5.67
N ALA A 84 6.27 -5.22 -4.79
CA ALA A 84 7.57 -4.68 -4.41
C ALA A 84 7.79 -4.76 -2.90
N ASN A 85 9.05 -4.83 -2.50
CA ASN A 85 9.47 -4.67 -1.12
C ASN A 85 9.60 -3.17 -0.82
N ALA A 86 8.92 -2.71 0.24
CA ALA A 86 8.87 -1.30 0.60
C ALA A 86 10.18 -0.78 1.22
N GLU A 87 10.98 -1.66 1.85
CA GLU A 87 12.19 -1.26 2.59
C GLU A 87 13.39 -1.04 1.66
N ASN A 88 13.57 -1.94 0.68
CA ASN A 88 14.74 -1.89 -0.21
C ASN A 88 14.39 -1.47 -1.65
N HIS A 89 13.15 -1.05 -1.91
CA HIS A 89 12.66 -0.66 -3.24
C HIS A 89 13.02 -1.69 -4.32
N ASN A 90 12.75 -2.98 -4.05
CA ASN A 90 12.99 -4.07 -5.00
C ASN A 90 11.69 -4.68 -5.49
N VAL A 91 11.51 -4.77 -6.81
CA VAL A 91 10.39 -5.48 -7.44
C VAL A 91 10.62 -6.98 -7.30
N ILE A 92 9.71 -7.63 -6.57
CA ILE A 92 9.76 -9.06 -6.29
C ILE A 92 9.21 -9.85 -7.47
N THR A 93 8.03 -9.46 -7.96
CA THR A 93 7.34 -10.16 -9.04
C THR A 93 6.26 -9.29 -9.66
N LEU A 94 5.77 -9.71 -10.83
CA LEU A 94 4.62 -9.13 -11.51
C LEU A 94 3.76 -10.25 -12.09
N TYR A 95 2.45 -10.05 -12.13
CA TYR A 95 1.50 -10.98 -12.75
C TYR A 95 0.39 -10.22 -13.46
N ARG A 96 -0.17 -10.86 -14.48
CA ARG A 96 -1.31 -10.35 -15.22
C ARG A 96 -2.59 -10.93 -14.62
N VAL A 97 -3.59 -10.09 -14.44
CA VAL A 97 -4.96 -10.51 -14.17
C VAL A 97 -5.55 -11.02 -15.48
N ASP A 98 -5.93 -12.28 -15.47
CA ASP A 98 -6.62 -12.96 -16.56
C ASP A 98 -7.68 -13.85 -15.90
N LEU A 99 -8.95 -13.52 -16.10
CA LEU A 99 -10.07 -14.29 -15.56
C LEU A 99 -10.62 -15.28 -16.60
N GLY A 100 -10.02 -15.34 -17.80
CA GLY A 100 -10.49 -16.16 -18.92
C GLY A 100 -11.77 -15.62 -19.56
N CYS A 101 -12.18 -14.39 -19.25
CA CYS A 101 -13.42 -13.78 -19.75
C CYS A 101 -13.18 -12.70 -20.82
N GLY A 102 -11.93 -12.52 -21.24
CA GLY A 102 -11.51 -11.54 -22.23
C GLY A 102 -11.00 -10.22 -21.60
N PRO A 103 -10.08 -9.51 -22.27
CA PRO A 103 -9.36 -8.38 -21.69
C PRO A 103 -10.25 -7.23 -21.19
N ASP A 104 -11.38 -6.98 -21.86
CA ASP A 104 -12.30 -5.90 -21.49
C ASP A 104 -13.00 -6.18 -20.16
N LEU A 105 -13.43 -7.42 -19.94
CA LEU A 105 -14.09 -7.80 -18.68
C LEU A 105 -13.08 -7.88 -17.54
N ASP A 106 -11.88 -8.41 -17.80
CA ASP A 106 -10.80 -8.43 -16.82
C ASP A 106 -10.46 -7.01 -16.36
N LYS A 107 -10.41 -6.06 -17.31
CA LYS A 107 -10.10 -4.66 -17.02
C LYS A 107 -11.20 -4.03 -16.18
N LEU A 108 -12.45 -4.23 -16.57
CA LEU A 108 -13.61 -3.74 -15.81
C LEU A 108 -13.62 -4.32 -14.37
N TYR A 109 -13.27 -5.59 -14.22
CA TYR A 109 -13.16 -6.24 -12.91
C TYR A 109 -12.09 -5.55 -12.04
N VAL A 110 -10.88 -5.38 -12.58
CA VAL A 110 -9.77 -4.73 -11.84
C VAL A 110 -10.13 -3.29 -11.48
N GLU A 111 -10.70 -2.52 -12.40
CA GLU A 111 -11.15 -1.14 -12.15
C GLU A 111 -12.16 -1.07 -11.01
N ARG A 112 -13.17 -1.96 -11.01
CA ARG A 112 -14.15 -2.03 -9.92
C ARG A 112 -13.53 -2.44 -8.60
N MET A 113 -12.57 -3.37 -8.59
CA MET A 113 -11.89 -3.78 -7.36
C MET A 113 -11.05 -2.65 -6.78
N VAL A 114 -10.32 -1.92 -7.63
CA VAL A 114 -9.55 -0.73 -7.22
C VAL A 114 -10.48 0.33 -6.65
N GLN A 115 -11.62 0.61 -7.29
CA GLN A 115 -12.60 1.57 -6.78
C GLN A 115 -13.12 1.16 -5.39
N ARG A 116 -13.46 -0.12 -5.19
CA ARG A 116 -13.91 -0.62 -3.89
C ARG A 116 -12.85 -0.48 -2.79
N LEU A 117 -11.57 -0.65 -3.15
CA LEU A 117 -10.46 -0.42 -2.22
C LEU A 117 -10.35 1.05 -1.82
N GLU A 118 -10.51 1.98 -2.76
CA GLU A 118 -10.51 3.41 -2.47
C GLU A 118 -11.66 3.83 -1.57
N GLU A 119 -12.88 3.35 -1.86
CA GLU A 119 -14.04 3.61 -1.01
C GLU A 119 -13.82 3.07 0.42
N ALA A 120 -13.19 1.89 0.54
CA ALA A 120 -12.86 1.33 1.85
C ALA A 120 -11.79 2.16 2.58
N GLN A 121 -10.76 2.63 1.87
CA GLN A 121 -9.75 3.54 2.43
C GLN A 121 -10.37 4.86 2.88
N GLY A 122 -11.25 5.46 2.08
CA GLY A 122 -11.97 6.69 2.45
C GLY A 122 -12.83 6.50 3.71
N ARG A 123 -13.57 5.39 3.82
CA ARG A 123 -14.33 5.05 5.04
C ARG A 123 -13.42 4.87 6.26
N LEU A 124 -12.26 4.23 6.09
CA LEU A 124 -11.28 4.05 7.15
C LEU A 124 -10.72 5.39 7.65
N GLU A 125 -10.37 6.29 6.74
CA GLU A 125 -9.88 7.64 7.06
C GLU A 125 -10.96 8.48 7.77
N GLU A 126 -12.20 8.43 7.29
CA GLU A 126 -13.32 9.13 7.93
C GLU A 126 -13.56 8.60 9.35
N THR A 127 -13.52 7.27 9.52
CA THR A 127 -13.68 6.64 10.84
C THR A 127 -12.54 7.04 11.78
N ARG A 128 -11.29 7.02 11.31
CA ARG A 128 -10.14 7.49 12.09
C ARG A 128 -10.32 8.93 12.55
N ARG A 129 -10.74 9.83 11.65
CA ARG A 129 -10.97 11.24 11.99
C ARG A 129 -12.03 11.39 13.07
N LYS A 130 -13.17 10.70 12.94
CA LYS A 130 -14.25 10.73 13.95
C LYS A 130 -13.76 10.22 15.30
N THR A 131 -12.97 9.14 15.32
CA THR A 131 -12.40 8.59 16.57
C THR A 131 -11.42 9.56 17.21
N GLU A 132 -10.58 10.25 16.43
CA GLU A 132 -9.66 11.27 16.93
C GLU A 132 -10.40 12.47 17.52
N GLU A 133 -11.46 12.94 16.86
CA GLU A 133 -12.33 14.02 17.35
C GLU A 133 -13.01 13.62 18.67
N GLN A 134 -13.56 12.40 18.74
CA GLN A 134 -14.17 11.87 19.97
C GLN A 134 -13.16 11.74 21.11
N ASN A 135 -11.95 11.22 20.83
CA ASN A 135 -10.90 11.10 21.84
C ASN A 135 -10.49 12.47 22.40
N ARG A 136 -10.38 13.50 21.56
CA ARG A 136 -10.11 14.87 22.01
C ARG A 136 -11.23 15.42 22.88
N ALA A 137 -12.48 15.19 22.50
CA ALA A 137 -13.63 15.61 23.30
C ALA A 137 -13.64 14.93 24.68
N TYR A 138 -13.39 13.62 24.73
CA TYR A 138 -13.28 12.89 26.01
C TYR A 138 -12.11 13.38 26.87
N GLN A 139 -10.95 13.67 26.27
CA GLN A 139 -9.82 14.24 27.01
C GLN A 139 -10.15 15.60 27.63
N ALA A 140 -10.88 16.46 26.91
CA ALA A 140 -11.31 17.76 27.45
C ALA A 140 -12.26 17.59 28.66
N ILE A 141 -13.21 16.66 28.58
CA ILE A 141 -14.13 16.35 29.69
C ILE A 141 -13.36 15.82 30.91
N LEU A 142 -12.37 14.94 30.69
CA LEU A 142 -11.54 14.41 31.78
C LEU A 142 -10.74 15.52 32.47
N GLN A 143 -10.13 16.43 31.70
CA GLN A 143 -9.39 17.57 32.26
C GLN A 143 -10.28 18.50 33.07
N GLU A 144 -11.49 18.78 32.59
CA GLU A 144 -12.47 19.58 33.33
C GLU A 144 -12.88 18.89 34.64
N GLY A 145 -13.16 17.58 34.59
CA GLY A 145 -13.49 16.79 35.76
C GLY A 145 -12.36 16.72 36.79
N GLU A 146 -11.11 16.56 36.35
CA GLU A 146 -9.93 16.62 37.23
C GLU A 146 -9.80 17.97 37.92
N GLY A 147 -10.03 19.08 37.20
CA GLY A 147 -10.04 20.42 37.77
C GLY A 147 -11.10 20.59 38.85
N GLN A 148 -12.33 20.13 38.60
CA GLN A 148 -13.41 20.17 39.58
C GLN A 148 -13.11 19.33 40.83
N ILE A 149 -12.53 18.14 40.66
CA ILE A 149 -12.11 17.29 41.78
C ILE A 149 -11.08 18.00 42.65
N GLN A 150 -10.08 18.64 42.05
CA GLN A 150 -9.07 19.40 42.78
C GLN A 150 -9.69 20.56 43.56
N GLU A 151 -10.59 21.31 42.95
CA GLU A 151 -11.29 22.43 43.60
C GLU A 151 -12.11 21.95 44.81
N TYR A 152 -12.87 20.87 44.65
CA TYR A 152 -13.64 20.30 45.76
C TYR A 152 -12.75 19.73 46.87
N GLN A 153 -11.64 19.09 46.54
CA GLN A 153 -10.69 18.59 47.53
C GLN A 153 -10.08 19.73 48.36
N GLU A 154 -9.73 20.84 47.72
CA GLU A 154 -9.18 22.01 48.42
C GLU A 154 -10.22 22.63 49.35
N ARG A 155 -11.47 22.73 48.89
CA ARG A 155 -12.59 23.23 49.71
C ARG A 155 -12.88 22.33 50.91
N ILE A 156 -12.82 21.01 50.74
CA ILE A 156 -12.94 20.05 51.84
C ILE A 156 -11.79 20.22 52.85
N ARG A 157 -10.55 20.45 52.39
CA ARG A 157 -9.41 20.69 53.27
C ARG A 157 -9.63 21.93 54.13
N LEU A 158 -9.99 23.06 53.52
CA LEU A 158 -10.24 24.32 54.22
C LEU A 158 -11.34 24.18 55.29
N LEU A 159 -12.40 23.43 54.99
CA LEU A 159 -13.50 23.17 55.94
C LEU A 159 -13.13 22.24 57.10
N LYS A 160 -12.08 21.41 56.96
CA LYS A 160 -11.59 20.53 58.02
C LYS A 160 -10.59 21.22 58.96
N GLU A 161 -9.99 22.32 58.51
CA GLU A 161 -9.04 23.12 59.28
C GLU A 161 -9.73 24.22 60.11
N MET A 162 -11.04 24.43 59.92
CA MET A 162 -11.92 25.22 60.81
C MET A 162 -12.46 24.38 61.96
#